data_AF-A0A0B4FJH7-F1
#
_entry.id   AF-A0A0B4FJH7-F1
#
_cell.length_a   1.000
_cell.length_b   1.000
_cell.length_c   1.000
_cell.angle_alpha   90.00
_cell.angle_beta   90.00
_cell.angle_gamma   90.00
#
_symmetry.space_group_name_H-M   'P 1'
#
loop_
_entity.id
_entity.type
_entity.pdbx_description
1 polymer ?
#
loop_
_entity_poly.entity_id
_entity_poly.type
_entity_poly.pdbx_seq_one_letter_code
_entity_poly.pdbx_strand_id
1 'polypeptide(L)' 'ESSEVFGGQPEHAFVTFTARWHDSTGEHSHREQSSFVQNEGRWYFIDPTVDVKAGRNDACPCGSGQKFKKCCASYL' A
#
# COMPACT_ATOMS: atom_id res chain seq x y z
N GLU A 1 -6.25 1.97 -16.02
CA GLU A 1 -5.65 1.19 -14.92
C GLU A 1 -4.14 1.26 -15.10
N SER A 2 -3.35 1.30 -14.03
CA SER A 2 -1.89 1.45 -14.10
C SER A 2 -1.19 0.85 -12.88
N SER A 3 0.07 0.46 -13.05
CA SER A 3 0.96 0.02 -11.97
C SER A 3 2.30 0.73 -12.09
N GLU A 4 2.81 1.27 -10.99
CA GLU A 4 4.10 1.98 -10.93
C GLU A 4 4.93 1.44 -9.76
N VAL A 5 6.18 1.05 -10.02
CA VAL A 5 7.11 0.53 -9.02
C VAL A 5 8.22 1.56 -8.81
N PHE A 6 8.45 1.97 -7.55
CA PHE A 6 9.35 3.07 -7.19
C PHE A 6 10.81 2.65 -6.95
N GLY A 7 11.09 1.34 -7.01
CA GLY A 7 12.39 0.78 -6.66
C GLY A 7 12.73 0.95 -5.16
N GLY A 8 13.98 0.71 -4.80
CA GLY A 8 14.44 0.71 -3.41
C GLY A 8 14.32 -0.67 -2.73
N GLN A 9 14.74 -0.74 -1.46
CA GLN A 9 14.72 -1.97 -0.66
C GLN A 9 14.11 -1.66 0.71
N PRO A 10 12.81 -1.92 0.93
CA PRO A 10 11.92 -2.72 0.11
C PRO A 10 11.36 -1.93 -1.08
N GLU A 11 10.97 -2.64 -2.13
CA GLU A 11 10.24 -2.03 -3.24
C GLU A 11 8.85 -1.61 -2.77
N HIS A 12 8.40 -0.45 -3.25
CA HIS A 12 7.04 0.01 -3.08
C HIS A 12 6.41 0.25 -4.45
N ALA A 13 5.09 0.14 -4.52
CA ALA A 13 4.34 0.35 -5.76
C ALA A 13 2.99 1.02 -5.51
N PHE A 14 2.50 1.73 -6.53
CA PHE A 14 1.10 2.14 -6.62
C PHE A 14 0.40 1.36 -7.72
N VAL A 15 -0.84 0.97 -7.44
CA VAL A 15 -1.73 0.34 -8.42
C VAL A 15 -3.05 1.13 -8.44
N THR A 16 -3.38 1.66 -9.62
CA THR A 16 -4.62 2.40 -9.85
C THR A 16 -5.59 1.53 -10.65
N PHE A 17 -6.73 1.22 -10.06
CA PHE A 17 -7.74 0.36 -10.67
C PHE A 17 -9.17 0.85 -10.41
N THR A 18 -10.15 0.17 -10.99
CA THR A 18 -11.58 0.44 -10.72
C THR A 18 -12.27 -0.85 -10.34
N ALA A 19 -12.63 -1.00 -9.07
CA ALA A 19 -13.51 -2.06 -8.61
C ALA A 19 -14.93 -1.76 -9.11
N ARG A 20 -15.56 -2.72 -9.78
CA ARG A 20 -16.95 -2.62 -10.25
C ARG A 20 -17.76 -3.75 -9.63
N TRP A 21 -18.95 -3.44 -9.12
CA TRP A 21 -19.85 -4.43 -8.55
C TRP A 21 -21.30 -4.06 -8.85
N HIS A 22 -22.20 -5.03 -8.64
CA HIS A 22 -23.64 -4.85 -8.80
C HIS A 22 -24.35 -5.41 -7.58
N ASP A 23 -25.27 -4.65 -7.01
CA ASP A 23 -26.10 -5.06 -5.88
C ASP A 23 -27.58 -4.67 -6.10
N SER A 24 -28.42 -4.79 -5.06
CA SER A 24 -29.86 -4.47 -5.15
C SER A 24 -30.17 -3.01 -5.51
N THR A 25 -29.18 -2.12 -5.39
CA THR A 25 -29.31 -0.70 -5.72
C THR A 25 -28.77 -0.34 -7.10
N GLY A 26 -28.17 -1.30 -7.81
CA GLY A 26 -27.73 -1.15 -9.20
C GLY A 26 -26.23 -1.38 -9.40
N GLU A 27 -25.69 -0.78 -10.45
CA GLU A 27 -24.27 -0.85 -10.81
C GLU A 27 -23.46 0.21 -10.05
N HIS A 28 -22.29 -0.20 -9.57
CA HIS A 28 -21.38 0.65 -8.81
C HIS A 28 -19.97 0.56 -9.33
N SER A 29 -19.19 1.60 -9.06
CA SER A 29 -17.76 1.59 -9.30
C SER A 29 -17.00 2.41 -8.27
N HIS A 30 -15.81 1.94 -7.91
CA HIS A 30 -14.87 2.63 -7.04
C HIS A 30 -13.51 2.65 -7.72
N ARG A 31 -13.04 3.84 -8.08
CA ARG A 31 -11.70 4.03 -8.62
C ARG A 31 -10.77 4.44 -7.50
N GLU A 32 -9.69 3.68 -7.31
CA GLU A 32 -8.73 3.93 -6.25
C GLU A 32 -7.29 3.74 -6.71
N GLN A 33 -6.36 4.30 -5.94
CA GLN A 33 -4.92 4.09 -6.05
C GLN A 33 -4.45 3.46 -4.73
N SER A 34 -4.09 2.19 -4.78
CA SER A 34 -3.63 1.42 -3.64
C SER A 34 -2.10 1.36 -3.58
N SER A 35 -1.56 1.37 -2.37
CA SER A 35 -0.13 1.27 -2.09
C SER A 35 0.28 -0.14 -1.69
N PHE A 36 1.45 -0.59 -2.16
CA PHE A 36 2.00 -1.90 -1.85
C PHE A 36 3.47 -1.83 -1.46
N VAL A 37 3.92 -2.75 -0.63
CA VAL A 37 5.33 -2.97 -0.28
C VAL A 37 5.71 -4.43 -0.52
N GLN A 38 6.89 -4.67 -1.08
CA GLN A 38 7.43 -6.02 -1.24
C GLN A 38 8.27 -6.41 -0.02
N ASN A 39 8.01 -7.59 0.53
CA ASN A 39 8.86 -8.20 1.54
C ASN A 39 9.09 -9.68 1.19
N GLU A 40 10.36 -10.10 1.11
CA GLU A 40 10.77 -11.47 0.79
C GLU A 40 10.07 -12.04 -0.47
N GLY A 41 10.01 -11.25 -1.54
CA GLY A 41 9.40 -11.65 -2.82
C GLY A 41 7.87 -11.69 -2.83
N ARG A 42 7.20 -11.23 -1.77
CA ARG A 42 5.74 -11.13 -1.67
C ARG A 42 5.29 -9.69 -1.56
N TRP A 43 4.21 -9.34 -2.26
CA TRP A 43 3.60 -8.01 -2.19
C TRP A 43 2.51 -7.97 -1.12
N TYR A 44 2.54 -6.94 -0.31
CA TYR A 44 1.56 -6.67 0.74
C TYR A 44 0.90 -5.31 0.50
N PHE A 45 -0.43 -5.27 0.65
CA PHE A 45 -1.19 -4.02 0.62
C PHE A 45 -0.89 -3.20 1.88
N ILE A 46 -0.64 -1.91 1.70
CA ILE A 46 -0.51 -0.95 2.79
C ILE A 46 -1.90 -0.36 3.00
N ASP A 47 -2.60 -0.87 4.01
CA ASP A 47 -3.96 -0.44 4.32
C ASP A 47 -3.96 0.96 4.98
N PRO A 48 -4.48 2.00 4.30
CA PRO A 48 -4.51 3.36 4.86
C PRO A 48 -5.62 3.55 5.91
N THR A 49 -6.50 2.55 6.09
CA THR A 49 -7.63 2.62 7.03
C THR A 49 -7.29 2.12 8.42
N VAL A 50 -6.11 1.51 8.59
CA VAL A 50 -5.64 0.95 9.86
C VAL A 50 -4.58 1.84 10.48
N ASP A 51 -4.82 2.31 11.71
CA ASP A 51 -3.84 3.07 12.47
C ASP A 51 -2.58 2.25 12.71
N VAL A 52 -1.47 2.68 12.11
CA VAL A 52 -0.17 2.05 12.28
C VAL A 52 0.47 2.52 13.60
N LYS A 53 0.59 1.60 14.56
CA LYS A 53 1.24 1.83 15.86
C LYS A 53 2.78 1.78 15.78
N ALA A 54 3.36 2.49 14.81
CA ALA A 54 4.80 2.66 14.68
C ALA A 54 5.15 4.16 14.71
N GLY A 55 6.00 4.56 15.64
CA GLY A 55 6.55 5.91 15.68
C GLY A 55 7.46 6.18 14.49
N ARG A 56 7.64 7.46 14.16
CA ARG A 56 8.44 7.93 13.01
C ARG A 56 9.85 7.29 12.93
N ASN A 57 10.48 6.99 14.06
CA ASN A 57 11.84 6.41 14.11
C ASN A 57 11.88 4.90 14.41
N ASP A 58 10.73 4.27 14.65
CA ASP A 58 10.65 2.84 14.95
C ASP A 58 10.92 2.00 13.71
N ALA A 59 11.18 0.71 13.88
CA ALA A 59 11.31 -0.22 12.76
C ALA A 59 10.00 -0.25 11.95
N CYS A 60 10.13 -0.25 10.63
CA CYS A 60 8.97 -0.30 9.75
C CYS A 60 8.23 -1.63 9.89
N PRO A 61 6.88 -1.64 10.05
CA PRO A 61 6.09 -2.86 10.18
C PRO A 61 6.20 -3.83 9.00
N CYS A 62 6.64 -3.37 7.82
CA CYS A 62 6.84 -4.24 6.67
C CYS A 62 8.01 -5.23 6.80
N GLY A 63 8.82 -5.13 7.86
CA GLY A 63 9.93 -6.05 8.13
C GLY A 63 11.25 -5.68 7.46
N SER A 64 11.34 -4.54 6.77
CA SER A 64 12.56 -4.14 6.05
C SER A 64 13.77 -3.78 6.90
N GLY A 65 13.60 -3.65 8.23
CA GLY A 65 14.64 -3.15 9.14
C GLY A 65 14.89 -1.64 9.05
N GLN A 66 14.27 -0.92 8.11
CA GLN A 66 14.37 0.53 8.00
C GLN A 66 13.52 1.25 9.06
N LYS A 67 13.86 2.51 9.36
CA LYS A 67 12.98 3.39 10.15
C LYS A 67 11.68 3.66 9.38
N PHE A 68 10.54 3.67 10.07
CA PHE A 68 9.23 3.85 9.46
C PHE A 68 9.15 5.08 8.54
N LYS A 69 9.68 6.23 8.97
CA LYS A 69 9.74 7.47 8.16
C LYS A 69 10.54 7.40 6.86
N LYS A 70 11.39 6.37 6.72
CA LYS A 70 12.24 6.14 5.55
C LYS A 70 11.71 4.98 4.68
N CYS A 71 10.59 4.38 5.07
CA CYS A 71 10.00 3.23 4.42
C CYS A 71 8.51 3.50 4.16
N CYS A 72 7.59 2.71 4.73
CA CYS A 72 6.17 2.74 4.38
C CYS A 72 5.43 4.03 4.74
N ALA A 73 5.99 4.90 5.60
CA ALA A 73 5.30 6.14 6.01
C ALA A 73 4.98 7.11 4.86
N SER A 74 5.72 7.05 3.74
CA SER A 74 5.45 7.88 2.55
C SER A 74 4.40 7.29 1.61
N TYR A 75 3.90 6.09 1.92
CA TYR A 75 2.96 5.32 1.10
C TYR A 75 1.64 5.03 1.84
N LEU A 76 1.51 5.55 3.07
CA LEU A 76 0.28 5.61 3.87
C LEU A 76 -0.48 6.90 3.58
#